data_AF-A0A6P0TUA9-F1
#
_entry.id   AF-A0A6P0TUA9-F1
#
_cell.length_a   1.000
_cell.length_b   1.000
_cell.length_c   1.000
_cell.angle_alpha   90.00
_cell.angle_beta   90.00
_cell.angle_gamma   90.00
#
_symmetry.space_group_name_H-M   'P 1'
#
loop_
_entity.id
_entity.type
_entity.pdbx_description
1 polymer ?
#
loop_
_entity_poly.entity_id
_entity_poly.type
_entity_poly.pdbx_seq_one_letter_code
_entity_poly.pdbx_strand_id
1 'polypeptide(L)'
;MSTSAIVSPLPTFGANRLRGVHHIALHVQDMERSRHFYGQILGLHELIGEEVPETLKQAVAAGEVANFQLPDRTILDLFWKPNLLPPDPD
;
A
#
# COMPACT_ATOMS: atom_id res chain seq x y z
N MET A 1 -30.10 -42.63 -1.24
CA MET A 1 -29.94 -41.72 -2.39
C MET A 1 -29.56 -40.36 -1.82
N SER A 2 -28.27 -40.00 -1.86
CA SER A 2 -27.77 -38.76 -1.27
C SER A 2 -27.64 -37.72 -2.38
N THR A 3 -28.50 -36.71 -2.36
CA THR A 3 -28.54 -35.64 -3.37
C THR A 3 -27.34 -34.73 -3.16
N SER A 4 -26.39 -34.75 -4.10
CA SER A 4 -25.25 -33.84 -4.11
C SER A 4 -25.76 -32.44 -4.45
N ALA A 5 -25.70 -31.51 -3.48
CA ALA A 5 -26.03 -30.12 -3.73
C ALA A 5 -24.98 -29.50 -4.67
N ILE A 6 -25.42 -28.93 -5.79
CA ILE A 6 -24.56 -28.17 -6.70
C ILE A 6 -24.26 -26.84 -6.02
N VAL A 7 -23.01 -26.66 -5.58
CA VAL A 7 -22.52 -25.38 -5.07
C VAL A 7 -22.28 -24.48 -6.29
N SER A 8 -23.08 -23.43 -6.44
CA SER A 8 -22.83 -22.39 -7.43
C SER A 8 -21.50 -21.69 -7.11
N PRO A 9 -20.59 -21.49 -8.09
CA PRO A 9 -19.32 -20.82 -7.83
C PRO A 9 -19.57 -19.37 -7.38
N LEU A 10 -18.73 -18.89 -6.45
CA LEU A 10 -18.76 -17.48 -6.05
C LEU A 10 -18.58 -16.58 -7.27
N PRO A 11 -19.25 -15.42 -7.32
CA PRO A 11 -19.08 -14.47 -8.41
C PRO A 11 -17.61 -14.05 -8.51
N THR A 12 -16.98 -14.39 -9.63
CA THR A 12 -15.62 -13.96 -9.95
C THR A 12 -15.66 -12.71 -10.80
N PHE A 13 -14.65 -11.85 -10.66
CA PHE A 13 -14.43 -10.81 -11.66
C PHE A 13 -14.13 -11.48 -13.01
N GLY A 14 -14.74 -10.97 -14.09
CA GLY A 14 -14.36 -11.36 -15.45
C GLY A 14 -12.88 -11.11 -15.68
N ALA A 15 -12.27 -11.89 -16.58
CA ALA A 15 -10.86 -11.75 -16.93
C ALA A 15 -10.51 -10.27 -17.23
N ASN A 16 -9.34 -9.84 -16.77
CA ASN A 16 -8.78 -8.50 -17.02
C ASN A 16 -9.50 -7.31 -16.34
N ARG A 17 -10.40 -7.55 -15.37
CA ARG A 17 -11.03 -6.47 -14.59
C ARG A 17 -10.10 -5.84 -13.55
N LEU A 18 -9.15 -6.63 -13.03
CA LEU A 18 -8.01 -6.16 -12.24
C LEU A 18 -6.78 -6.18 -13.15
N ARG A 19 -6.32 -4.99 -13.54
CA ARG A 19 -5.26 -4.82 -14.56
C ARG A 19 -3.85 -4.82 -13.97
N GLY A 20 -3.72 -4.72 -12.65
CA GLY A 20 -2.45 -4.66 -11.94
C GLY A 20 -2.62 -4.12 -10.52
N VAL A 21 -1.51 -4.08 -9.78
CA VAL A 21 -1.45 -3.49 -8.45
C VAL A 21 -1.23 -1.99 -8.60
N HIS A 22 -2.18 -1.21 -8.10
CA HIS A 22 -2.08 0.26 -8.13
C HIS A 22 -1.13 0.77 -7.06
N HIS A 23 -1.33 0.33 -5.81
CA HIS A 23 -0.44 0.64 -4.70
C HIS A 23 -0.36 -0.50 -3.69
N ILE A 24 0.70 -0.49 -2.89
CA ILE A 24 0.88 -1.32 -1.69
C ILE A 24 1.04 -0.35 -0.52
N ALA A 25 0.26 -0.53 0.53
CA ALA A 25 0.32 0.32 1.72
C ALA A 25 0.90 -0.43 2.91
N LEU A 26 1.87 0.18 3.59
CA LEU A 26 2.52 -0.36 4.78
C LEU A 26 2.36 0.61 5.95
N HIS A 27 2.03 0.08 7.12
CA HIS A 27 2.23 0.82 8.36
C HIS A 27 3.70 0.76 8.77
N VAL A 28 4.27 1.91 9.11
CA VAL A 28 5.65 2.03 9.58
C VAL A 28 5.70 2.70 10.94
N GLN A 29 6.54 2.19 11.83
CA GLN A 29 6.69 2.74 13.18
C GLN A 29 7.56 4.02 13.19
N ASP A 30 8.59 4.03 12.36
CA ASP A 30 9.55 5.14 12.23
C ASP A 30 9.57 5.61 10.77
N MET A 31 8.97 6.77 10.51
CA MET A 31 8.84 7.33 9.17
C MET A 31 10.21 7.69 8.59
N GLU A 32 11.07 8.35 9.36
CA GLU A 32 12.38 8.81 8.87
C GLU A 32 13.30 7.64 8.50
N ARG A 33 13.35 6.61 9.36
CA ARG A 33 14.11 5.40 9.06
C ARG A 33 13.58 4.69 7.82
N SER A 34 12.26 4.67 7.64
CA SER A 34 11.62 4.04 6.47
C SER A 34 11.89 4.83 5.19
N ARG A 35 11.81 6.16 5.22
CA ARG A 35 12.15 7.04 4.09
C ARG A 35 13.62 6.91 3.70
N HIS A 36 14.52 6.79 4.68
CA HIS A 36 15.92 6.48 4.42
C HIS A 36 16.09 5.14 3.70
N PHE A 37 15.41 4.09 4.16
CA PHE A 37 15.49 2.77 3.53
C PHE A 37 14.93 2.77 2.10
N TYR A 38 13.67 3.16 1.91
CA TYR A 38 13.03 3.10 0.61
C TYR A 38 13.58 4.15 -0.38
N GLY A 39 13.86 5.36 0.09
CA GLY A 39 14.35 6.44 -0.77
C GLY A 39 15.85 6.40 -1.02
N GLN A 40 16.69 6.23 0.01
CA GLN A 40 18.15 6.38 -0.13
C GLN A 40 18.87 5.04 -0.35
N ILE A 41 18.49 3.99 0.39
CA ILE A 41 19.13 2.67 0.24
C ILE A 41 18.61 1.96 -1.02
N LEU A 42 17.30 1.94 -1.23
CA LEU A 42 16.69 1.30 -2.41
C LEU A 42 16.59 2.23 -3.62
N GLY A 43 16.73 3.55 -3.44
CA GLY A 43 16.72 4.50 -4.54
C GLY A 43 15.34 4.74 -5.16
N LEU A 44 14.25 4.48 -4.43
CA LEU A 44 12.90 4.74 -4.94
C LEU A 44 12.61 6.24 -5.00
N HIS A 45 11.87 6.66 -6.02
CA HIS A 45 11.45 8.06 -6.17
C HIS A 45 10.36 8.40 -5.17
N GLU A 46 10.63 9.34 -4.26
CA GLU A 46 9.62 9.86 -3.34
C GLU A 46 8.74 10.91 -4.07
N LEU A 47 7.42 10.72 -4.02
CA LEU A 47 6.49 11.68 -4.61
C LEU A 47 6.43 12.95 -3.77
N ILE A 48 6.58 14.10 -4.42
CA ILE A 48 6.56 15.41 -3.76
C ILE A 48 5.65 16.42 -4.50
N GLY A 49 5.15 17.40 -3.76
CA GLY A 49 4.37 18.50 -4.34
C GLY A 49 3.14 18.03 -5.12
N GLU A 50 3.12 18.33 -6.42
CA GLU A 50 2.00 17.97 -7.32
C GLU A 50 1.95 16.49 -7.71
N GLU A 51 3.01 15.73 -7.44
CA GLU A 51 3.02 14.28 -7.67
C GLU A 51 2.18 13.52 -6.65
N VAL A 52 1.95 14.12 -5.47
CA VAL A 52 1.14 13.54 -4.39
C VAL A 52 -0.35 13.73 -4.72
N PRO A 53 -1.17 12.67 -4.63
CA PRO A 53 -2.62 12.80 -4.80
C PRO A 53 -3.21 13.86 -3.87
N GLU A 54 -4.15 14.67 -4.39
CA GLU A 54 -4.76 15.78 -3.65
C GLU A 54 -5.29 15.37 -2.27
N THR A 55 -5.85 14.17 -2.16
CA THR A 55 -6.40 13.63 -0.91
C THR A 55 -5.35 13.29 0.15
N LEU A 56 -4.07 13.22 -0.21
CA LEU A 56 -2.96 12.87 0.68
C LEU A 56 -1.99 14.03 0.95
N LYS A 57 -2.07 15.13 0.21
CA LYS A 57 -1.15 16.28 0.34
C LYS A 57 -1.03 16.78 1.79
N GLN A 58 -2.14 16.86 2.52
CA GLN A 58 -2.13 17.30 3.93
C GLN A 58 -1.40 16.31 4.84
N ALA A 59 -1.62 15.01 4.65
CA ALA A 59 -0.97 13.96 5.45
C ALA A 59 0.54 13.87 5.17
N VAL A 60 0.94 14.07 3.90
CA VAL A 60 2.36 14.17 3.53
C VAL A 60 3.00 15.41 4.14
N ALA A 61 2.33 16.57 4.07
CA ALA A 61 2.83 17.80 4.70
C ALA A 61 2.96 17.69 6.23
N ALA A 62 2.11 16.90 6.87
CA ALA A 62 2.17 16.60 8.30
C ALA A 62 3.22 15.53 8.66
N GLY A 63 3.88 14.89 7.68
CA GLY A 63 4.82 13.79 7.90
C GLY A 63 4.16 12.47 8.30
N GLU A 64 2.83 12.36 8.16
CA GLU A 64 2.06 11.15 8.51
C GLU A 64 2.09 10.11 7.39
N VAL A 65 2.34 10.55 6.15
CA VAL A 65 2.40 9.70 4.97
C VAL A 65 3.63 10.05 4.12
N ALA A 66 4.24 9.03 3.51
CA ALA A 66 5.20 9.20 2.43
C ALA A 66 4.84 8.23 1.29
N ASN A 67 4.95 8.66 0.05
CA ASN A 67 4.63 7.84 -1.12
C ASN A 67 5.87 7.68 -2.00
N PHE A 68 6.16 6.46 -2.42
CA PHE A 68 7.27 6.14 -3.31
C PHE A 68 6.76 5.50 -4.59
N GLN A 69 7.41 5.76 -5.71
CA GLN A 69 7.11 5.10 -6.99
C GLN A 69 8.16 4.04 -7.32
N LEU A 70 7.70 2.84 -7.64
CA LEU A 70 8.52 1.75 -8.16
C LEU A 70 8.76 1.93 -9.67
N PRO A 71 9.77 1.27 -10.26
CA PRO A 71 10.08 1.40 -11.70
C PRO A 71 8.92 1.06 -12.65
N ASP A 72 7.99 0.21 -12.24
CA ASP A 72 6.80 -0.18 -13.01
C ASP A 72 5.60 0.77 -12.80
N ARG A 73 5.79 1.85 -12.04
CA ARG A 73 4.80 2.85 -11.63
C ARG A 73 3.83 2.41 -10.54
N THR A 74 3.99 1.22 -9.94
CA THR A 74 3.27 0.90 -8.71
C THR A 74 3.70 1.85 -7.59
N ILE A 75 2.75 2.30 -6.78
CA ILE A 75 3.02 3.19 -5.65
C ILE A 75 3.19 2.37 -4.36
N LEU A 76 4.19 2.73 -3.56
CA LEU A 76 4.37 2.27 -2.20
C LEU A 76 3.97 3.39 -1.24
N ASP A 77 2.92 3.17 -0.46
CA ASP A 77 2.44 4.11 0.54
C ASP A 77 2.96 3.70 1.92
N LEU A 78 3.64 4.61 2.60
CA LEU A 78 4.03 4.47 3.99
C LEU A 78 3.08 5.30 4.85
N PHE A 79 2.42 4.66 5.81
CA PHE A 79 1.55 5.31 6.77
C PHE A 79 2.17 5.22 8.16
N TRP A 80 2.45 6.37 8.77
CA TRP A 80 3.10 6.42 10.07
C TRP A 80 2.14 5.94 11.19
N LYS A 81 2.55 4.89 11.90
CA LYS A 81 1.87 4.34 13.07
C LYS A 81 2.89 4.00 14.16
N PRO A 82 3.36 5.00 14.92
CA PRO A 82 4.44 4.81 15.90
C PRO A 82 4.05 3.88 17.06
N ASN A 83 2.74 3.77 17.34
CA ASN A 83 2.21 2.98 18.45
C ASN A 83 1.57 1.66 17.97
N LEU A 84 1.75 1.28 16.71
CA LEU A 84 1.26 -0.02 16.25
C LEU A 84 2.13 -1.11 16.87
N LEU A 85 1.51 -1.90 17.73
CA LEU A 85 2.13 -3.09 18.31
C LEU A 85 2.13 -4.21 17.27
N PRO A 86 3.05 -5.19 17.40
CA PRO A 86 2.95 -6.43 16.66
C PRO A 86 1.54 -7.02 16.78
N PRO A 87 1.06 -7.75 15.76
CA PRO A 87 -0.17 -8.52 15.90
C PRO A 87 -0.07 -9.46 17.11
N ASP A 88 -1.24 -9.90 17.60
CA ASP A 88 -1.32 -10.85 18.70
C ASP A 88 -0.35 -12.03 18.44
N PRO A 89 0.50 -12.40 19.41
CA PRO A 89 1.49 -13.44 19.22
C PRO A 89 0.90 -14.84 19.01
N ASP A 90 -0.37 -15.07 19.39
CA ASP A 90 -1.28 -16.20 19.06
C ASP A 90 -2.32 -16.42 20.19
#